data_AF-A0A813JP63-F1
#
_entry.id   AF-A0A813JP63-F1
#
_cell.length_a   1.000
_cell.length_b   1.000
_cell.length_c   1.000
_cell.angle_alpha   90.00
_cell.angle_beta   90.00
_cell.angle_gamma   90.00
#
_symmetry.space_group_name_H-M   'P 1'
#
loop_
_entity.id
_entity.type
_entity.pdbx_description
1 polymer ?
#
loop_
_entity_poly.entity_id
_entity_poly.type
_entity_poly.pdbx_seq_one_letter_code
_entity_poly.pdbx_strand_id
1 'polypeptide(L)'
;MAAFVRGVSLAAVVLHQVGVHASPECKRFDQIYDDGKDLCETMWGTAFKYETNEASAYTMWFFDASNPNTATAQSLGKLPPGGHSSCELQYYHKQAPGPESDNFTACHPWKNNACCAGGTVETLSKIRDAYGPEFRWDRCGPMSQECERFFVQESCLYECDPNAGLYRKYNSTVYDPRCDKDATMYDANYSKANSCSMNTWEMHRMPIKASYCDAWYTACRKDHFCASAEGDYFSCAAEYKVLGKAAELKDQLNSTMIEMARLQDIVAQSSNGEPEGALSSGAIAGIVVPSLVAIAGFVCSCYLIRREKMGKPLFDQLKDDREQSGGAGQSYGVGQA
;
A
#
# COMPACT_ATOMS: atom_id res chain seq x y z
N MET A 1 42.65 -2.64 17.62
CA MET A 1 41.34 -2.26 18.19
C MET A 1 40.79 -0.93 17.66
N ALA A 2 41.58 0.16 17.62
CA ALA A 2 41.07 1.49 17.20
C ALA A 2 40.61 1.62 15.72
N ALA A 3 41.15 0.81 14.79
CA ALA A 3 40.76 0.84 13.38
C ALA A 3 39.42 0.13 13.08
N PHE A 4 39.02 -0.82 13.93
CA PHE A 4 37.79 -1.62 13.74
C PHE A 4 36.55 -0.88 14.27
N VAL A 5 36.70 -0.11 15.34
CA VAL A 5 35.67 0.77 15.91
C VAL A 5 35.26 1.89 14.93
N ARG A 6 36.18 2.35 14.07
CA ARG A 6 35.91 3.34 13.02
C ARG A 6 35.07 2.80 11.86
N GLY A 7 35.15 1.50 11.55
CA GLY A 7 34.36 0.87 10.49
C GLY A 7 32.86 0.74 10.83
N VAL A 8 32.55 0.49 12.10
CA VAL A 8 31.17 0.39 12.61
C VAL A 8 30.49 1.78 12.66
N SER A 9 31.26 2.84 12.92
CA SER A 9 30.76 4.22 12.90
C SER A 9 30.38 4.68 11.48
N LEU A 10 31.04 4.20 10.43
CA LEU A 10 30.69 4.57 9.05
C LEU A 10 29.36 3.96 8.60
N ALA A 11 29.05 2.73 8.99
CA ALA A 11 27.77 2.08 8.68
C ALA A 11 26.59 2.78 9.37
N ALA A 12 26.77 3.27 10.60
CA ALA A 12 25.77 4.04 11.32
C ALA A 12 25.54 5.45 10.73
N VAL A 13 26.57 6.07 10.15
CA VAL A 13 26.49 7.41 9.54
C VAL A 13 25.83 7.38 8.14
N VAL A 14 26.01 6.31 7.37
CA VAL A 14 25.31 6.15 6.06
C VAL A 14 23.79 6.00 6.23
N LEU A 15 23.32 5.53 7.38
CA LEU A 15 21.89 5.32 7.67
C LEU A 15 21.10 6.61 7.98
N HIS A 16 21.76 7.75 8.20
CA HIS A 16 21.06 9.03 8.45
C HIS A 16 20.72 9.82 7.18
N GLN A 17 21.21 9.40 5.99
CA GLN A 17 21.02 10.16 4.75
C GLN A 17 19.92 9.61 3.83
N VAL A 18 19.32 8.46 4.17
CA VAL A 18 18.14 7.96 3.47
C VAL A 18 16.95 8.32 4.34
N GLY A 19 16.24 9.40 3.99
CA GLY A 19 15.02 9.85 4.66
C GLY A 19 13.87 8.86 4.46
N VAL A 20 13.99 7.65 5.01
CA VAL A 20 12.90 6.68 5.08
C VAL A 20 11.97 7.16 6.19
N HIS A 21 10.85 7.79 5.82
CA HIS A 21 9.78 8.10 6.76
C HIS A 21 9.33 6.81 7.46
N ALA A 22 9.15 6.83 8.78
CA ALA A 22 8.78 5.64 9.54
C ALA A 22 7.28 5.26 9.42
N SER A 23 6.51 6.06 8.68
CA SER A 23 5.06 5.94 8.48
C SER A 23 4.70 6.55 7.13
N PRO A 24 3.58 6.15 6.50
CA PRO A 24 3.12 6.82 5.30
C PRO A 24 2.79 8.29 5.61
N GLU A 25 2.67 9.15 4.58
CA GLU A 25 2.41 10.57 4.80
C GLU A 25 1.00 10.79 5.39
N CYS A 26 0.91 10.82 6.71
CA CYS A 26 -0.34 10.99 7.44
C CYS A 26 -0.68 12.47 7.59
N LYS A 27 -1.84 12.88 7.06
CA LYS A 27 -2.37 14.25 7.16
C LYS A 27 -3.77 14.22 7.74
N ARG A 28 -4.21 15.36 8.28
CA ARG A 28 -5.62 15.50 8.66
C ARG A 28 -6.49 15.55 7.42
N PHE A 29 -7.72 15.05 7.51
CA PHE A 29 -8.67 15.13 6.39
C PHE A 29 -8.86 16.55 5.84
N ASP A 30 -8.91 17.58 6.69
CA ASP A 30 -9.03 18.99 6.25
C ASP A 30 -7.74 19.58 5.67
N GLN A 31 -6.67 18.81 5.60
CA GLN A 31 -5.44 19.13 4.86
C GLN A 31 -5.34 18.36 3.55
N ILE A 32 -6.21 17.36 3.34
CA ILE A 32 -6.26 16.52 2.14
C ILE A 32 -7.43 16.96 1.27
N TYR A 33 -8.61 17.16 1.87
CA TYR A 33 -9.84 17.49 1.18
C TYR A 33 -10.39 18.85 1.63
N ASP A 34 -10.88 19.63 0.67
CA ASP A 34 -11.46 20.96 0.94
C ASP A 34 -12.85 20.86 1.60
N ASP A 35 -13.68 19.91 1.15
CA ASP A 35 -15.05 19.71 1.64
C ASP A 35 -15.56 18.27 1.40
N GLY A 36 -16.86 18.04 1.62
CA GLY A 36 -17.49 16.73 1.39
C GLY A 36 -17.50 16.31 -0.07
N LYS A 37 -17.61 17.26 -1.00
CA LYS A 37 -17.55 16.96 -2.44
C LYS A 37 -16.17 16.47 -2.82
N ASP A 38 -15.13 17.21 -2.44
CA ASP A 38 -13.75 16.81 -2.70
C ASP A 38 -13.45 15.44 -2.08
N LEU A 39 -13.85 15.21 -0.83
CA LEU A 39 -13.72 13.90 -0.18
C LEU A 39 -14.33 12.76 -1.03
N CYS A 40 -15.59 12.90 -1.44
CA CYS A 40 -16.31 11.85 -2.17
C CYS A 40 -15.79 11.65 -3.59
N GLU A 41 -15.36 12.70 -4.29
CA GLU A 41 -14.90 12.61 -5.68
C GLU A 41 -13.40 12.28 -5.81
N THR A 42 -12.65 12.29 -4.70
CA THR A 42 -11.20 12.08 -4.70
C THR A 42 -10.77 10.82 -3.95
N MET A 43 -11.28 10.56 -2.74
CA MET A 43 -10.77 9.49 -1.86
C MET A 43 -10.74 8.12 -2.53
N TRP A 44 -11.81 7.75 -3.23
CA TRP A 44 -11.97 6.45 -3.87
C TRP A 44 -11.74 6.54 -5.38
N GLY A 45 -10.88 7.47 -5.80
CA GLY A 45 -10.70 7.83 -7.20
C GLY A 45 -12.04 8.21 -7.83
N THR A 46 -12.40 7.56 -8.94
CA THR A 46 -13.61 7.91 -9.69
C THR A 46 -14.87 7.13 -9.29
N ALA A 47 -14.85 6.39 -8.18
CA ALA A 47 -15.93 5.50 -7.78
C ALA A 47 -17.24 6.25 -7.51
N PHE A 48 -17.16 7.42 -6.87
CA PHE A 48 -18.31 8.19 -6.44
C PHE A 48 -18.37 9.55 -7.13
N LYS A 49 -19.58 10.10 -7.21
CA LYS A 49 -19.87 11.44 -7.71
C LYS A 49 -20.71 12.15 -6.66
N TYR A 50 -20.36 13.37 -6.29
CA TYR A 50 -21.18 14.16 -5.39
C TYR A 50 -22.46 14.62 -6.10
N GLU A 51 -23.63 14.36 -5.52
CA GLU A 51 -24.92 14.66 -6.12
C GLU A 51 -25.82 15.50 -5.20
N THR A 52 -26.08 16.73 -5.64
CA THR A 52 -26.94 17.69 -4.92
C THR A 52 -28.43 17.38 -5.04
N ASN A 53 -28.84 16.68 -6.11
CA ASN A 53 -30.21 16.18 -6.20
C ASN A 53 -30.35 14.86 -5.42
N GLU A 54 -30.65 15.00 -4.14
CA GLU A 54 -30.83 13.91 -3.18
C GLU A 54 -31.83 12.82 -3.63
N ALA A 55 -32.83 13.17 -4.45
CA ALA A 55 -33.80 12.21 -4.99
C ALA A 55 -33.24 11.30 -6.10
N SER A 56 -32.07 11.67 -6.64
CA SER A 56 -31.35 10.96 -7.70
C SER A 56 -30.00 10.42 -7.20
N ALA A 57 -29.85 10.29 -5.88
CA ALA A 57 -28.59 9.95 -5.25
C ALA A 57 -28.74 8.80 -4.23
N TYR A 58 -27.66 8.06 -4.05
CA TYR A 58 -27.56 6.89 -3.18
C TYR A 58 -27.01 7.28 -1.81
N THR A 59 -27.40 6.51 -0.80
CA THR A 59 -26.83 6.58 0.54
C THR A 59 -26.00 5.32 0.80
N MET A 60 -24.92 5.44 1.58
CA MET A 60 -24.13 4.28 1.99
C MET A 60 -24.65 3.64 3.29
N TRP A 61 -25.76 4.15 3.83
CA TRP A 61 -26.44 3.55 4.98
C TRP A 61 -27.89 3.98 5.07
N PHE A 62 -28.75 3.13 5.65
CA PHE A 62 -30.16 3.42 5.86
C PHE A 62 -30.70 2.70 7.10
N PHE A 63 -31.79 3.22 7.65
CA PHE A 63 -32.51 2.66 8.80
C PHE A 63 -33.90 2.15 8.43
N ASP A 64 -34.34 2.40 7.19
CA ASP A 64 -35.62 1.96 6.67
C ASP A 64 -35.67 0.43 6.54
N ALA A 65 -36.88 -0.12 6.56
CA ALA A 65 -37.09 -1.57 6.43
C ALA A 65 -36.68 -2.12 5.04
N SER A 66 -36.61 -1.24 4.04
CA SER A 66 -36.21 -1.56 2.67
C SER A 66 -35.06 -0.66 2.23
N ASN A 67 -34.21 -1.19 1.35
CA ASN A 67 -33.09 -0.43 0.80
C ASN A 67 -33.62 0.71 -0.12
N PRO A 68 -33.43 2.00 0.25
CA PRO A 68 -33.89 3.12 -0.57
C PRO A 68 -33.14 3.24 -1.91
N ASN A 69 -31.91 2.70 -1.99
CA ASN A 69 -31.10 2.73 -3.20
C ASN A 69 -31.76 1.97 -4.36
N THR A 70 -32.61 0.98 -4.08
CA THR A 70 -33.39 0.26 -5.09
C THR A 70 -34.34 1.20 -5.83
N ALA A 71 -35.04 2.07 -5.11
CA ALA A 71 -35.96 3.03 -5.71
C ALA A 71 -35.20 4.09 -6.52
N THR A 72 -34.05 4.56 -6.00
CA THR A 72 -33.15 5.46 -6.73
C THR A 72 -32.64 4.80 -8.02
N ALA A 73 -32.23 3.54 -7.98
CA ALA A 73 -31.74 2.84 -9.17
C ALA A 73 -32.83 2.66 -10.24
N GLN A 74 -34.07 2.41 -9.82
CA GLN A 74 -35.22 2.34 -10.73
C GLN A 74 -35.54 3.70 -11.35
N SER A 75 -35.55 4.78 -10.56
CA SER A 75 -35.85 6.13 -11.07
C SER A 75 -34.81 6.62 -12.07
N LEU A 76 -33.56 6.19 -11.92
CA LEU A 76 -32.45 6.46 -12.84
C LEU A 76 -32.41 5.52 -14.05
N GLY A 77 -33.32 4.54 -14.15
CA GLY A 77 -33.32 3.54 -15.22
C GLY A 77 -32.14 2.57 -15.19
N LYS A 78 -31.42 2.47 -14.05
CA LYS A 78 -30.31 1.54 -13.84
C LYS A 78 -30.78 0.14 -13.45
N LEU A 79 -31.93 0.05 -12.80
CA LEU A 79 -32.51 -1.21 -12.33
C LEU A 79 -33.89 -1.43 -12.98
N PRO A 80 -34.12 -2.55 -13.67
CA PRO A 80 -35.45 -2.87 -14.19
C PRO A 80 -36.45 -3.18 -13.06
N PRO A 81 -37.77 -3.13 -13.34
CA PRO A 81 -38.82 -3.42 -12.34
C PRO A 81 -38.72 -4.81 -11.68
N GLY A 82 -38.07 -5.77 -12.34
CA GLY A 82 -37.85 -7.12 -11.82
C GLY A 82 -36.80 -7.21 -10.71
N GLY A 83 -36.13 -6.11 -10.35
CA GLY A 83 -35.08 -6.10 -9.34
C GLY A 83 -33.75 -6.66 -9.85
N HIS A 84 -32.93 -7.15 -8.93
CA HIS A 84 -31.59 -7.64 -9.22
C HIS A 84 -31.61 -9.14 -9.51
N SER A 85 -31.04 -9.55 -10.64
CA SER A 85 -30.79 -10.98 -10.96
C SER A 85 -29.40 -11.46 -10.54
N SER A 86 -28.47 -10.53 -10.33
CA SER A 86 -27.04 -10.79 -10.16
C SER A 86 -26.39 -9.71 -9.29
N CYS A 87 -25.27 -10.06 -8.67
CA CYS A 87 -24.35 -9.10 -8.09
C CYS A 87 -23.24 -8.83 -9.10
N GLU A 88 -23.12 -7.59 -9.57
CA GLU A 88 -22.24 -7.29 -10.70
C GLU A 88 -20.78 -7.06 -10.30
N LEU A 89 -20.52 -6.57 -9.09
CA LEU A 89 -19.18 -6.51 -8.53
C LEU A 89 -18.69 -7.93 -8.22
N GLN A 90 -17.39 -8.15 -8.39
CA GLN A 90 -16.77 -9.45 -8.18
C GLN A 90 -15.54 -9.27 -7.29
N TYR A 91 -15.40 -10.13 -6.28
CA TYR A 91 -14.19 -10.49 -5.53
C TYR A 91 -14.62 -11.32 -4.31
N TYR A 92 -15.40 -10.69 -3.41
CA TYR A 92 -16.06 -11.32 -2.27
C TYR A 92 -17.59 -11.39 -2.40
N HIS A 93 -18.15 -10.91 -3.52
CA HIS A 93 -19.57 -10.90 -3.79
C HIS A 93 -20.11 -12.29 -4.18
N LYS A 94 -21.34 -12.56 -3.76
CA LYS A 94 -22.15 -13.70 -4.21
C LYS A 94 -22.50 -13.55 -5.69
N GLN A 95 -23.02 -14.60 -6.33
CA GLN A 95 -23.49 -14.52 -7.71
C GLN A 95 -24.80 -13.74 -7.87
N ALA A 96 -25.70 -13.87 -6.89
CA ALA A 96 -26.98 -13.18 -6.86
C ALA A 96 -27.27 -12.71 -5.42
N PRO A 97 -28.03 -11.62 -5.26
CA PRO A 97 -28.37 -11.14 -3.95
C PRO A 97 -29.39 -12.06 -3.28
N GLY A 98 -29.38 -12.08 -1.95
CA GLY A 98 -30.27 -12.91 -1.16
C GLY A 98 -30.14 -12.66 0.34
N PRO A 99 -31.00 -13.30 1.14
CA PRO A 99 -31.03 -13.10 2.58
C PRO A 99 -29.80 -13.68 3.28
N GLU A 100 -29.37 -13.00 4.34
CA GLU A 100 -28.31 -13.40 5.25
C GLU A 100 -28.90 -13.84 6.60
N SER A 101 -28.11 -14.63 7.34
CA SER A 101 -28.52 -15.16 8.65
C SER A 101 -28.75 -14.06 9.71
N ASP A 102 -29.34 -14.44 10.85
CA ASP A 102 -29.56 -13.52 11.97
C ASP A 102 -28.26 -12.95 12.58
N ASN A 103 -27.11 -13.59 12.33
CA ASN A 103 -25.81 -13.12 12.79
C ASN A 103 -25.22 -11.99 11.91
N PHE A 104 -25.97 -11.51 10.90
CA PHE A 104 -25.57 -10.44 10.00
C PHE A 104 -25.76 -9.05 10.63
N THR A 105 -24.85 -8.66 11.52
CA THR A 105 -25.03 -7.48 12.39
C THR A 105 -24.29 -6.24 11.90
N ALA A 106 -23.08 -6.35 11.35
CA ALA A 106 -22.28 -5.17 10.99
C ALA A 106 -22.86 -4.40 9.78
N CYS A 107 -23.35 -5.12 8.76
CA CYS A 107 -24.01 -4.54 7.58
C CYS A 107 -25.52 -4.82 7.58
N HIS A 108 -26.15 -4.87 8.76
CA HIS A 108 -27.54 -5.32 8.94
C HIS A 108 -28.60 -4.67 8.02
N PRO A 109 -28.47 -3.43 7.49
CA PRO A 109 -29.48 -2.88 6.59
C PRO A 109 -29.73 -3.76 5.35
N TRP A 110 -28.71 -4.49 4.88
CA TRP A 110 -28.83 -5.37 3.71
C TRP A 110 -29.23 -6.80 4.03
N LYS A 111 -29.49 -7.16 5.29
CA LYS A 111 -29.73 -8.54 5.73
C LYS A 111 -30.73 -9.31 4.85
N ASN A 112 -31.82 -8.68 4.43
CA ASN A 112 -32.87 -9.37 3.66
C ASN A 112 -32.51 -9.60 2.19
N ASN A 113 -31.54 -8.84 1.65
CA ASN A 113 -31.15 -8.90 0.25
C ASN A 113 -29.74 -8.30 0.04
N ALA A 114 -28.70 -9.06 0.38
CA ALA A 114 -27.30 -8.64 0.30
C ALA A 114 -26.55 -9.36 -0.83
N CYS A 115 -25.52 -8.70 -1.37
CA CYS A 115 -24.52 -9.29 -2.27
C CYS A 115 -23.29 -9.84 -1.56
N CYS A 116 -23.03 -9.46 -0.32
CA CYS A 116 -21.99 -10.06 0.51
C CYS A 116 -22.53 -11.28 1.26
N ALA A 117 -21.64 -12.15 1.74
CA ALA A 117 -21.96 -13.17 2.73
C ALA A 117 -21.66 -12.65 4.14
N GLY A 118 -22.39 -13.12 5.16
CA GLY A 118 -22.13 -12.69 6.56
C GLY A 118 -20.72 -12.97 7.05
N GLY A 119 -20.06 -14.00 6.51
CA GLY A 119 -18.65 -14.27 6.78
C GLY A 119 -17.69 -13.18 6.31
N THR A 120 -18.05 -12.40 5.28
CA THR A 120 -17.25 -11.28 4.74
C THR A 120 -17.29 -10.08 5.69
N VAL A 121 -18.42 -9.84 6.35
CA VAL A 121 -18.69 -8.62 7.13
C VAL A 121 -19.01 -8.90 8.60
N GLU A 122 -18.51 -10.02 9.13
CA GLU A 122 -18.88 -10.51 10.47
C GLU A 122 -18.50 -9.54 11.61
N THR A 123 -17.35 -8.87 11.47
CA THR A 123 -16.81 -7.97 12.50
C THR A 123 -16.15 -6.76 11.85
N LEU A 124 -16.03 -5.67 12.62
CA LEU A 124 -15.28 -4.48 12.21
C LEU A 124 -13.87 -4.82 11.72
N SER A 125 -13.14 -5.65 12.46
CA SER A 125 -11.79 -6.08 12.08
C SER A 125 -11.78 -6.83 10.76
N LYS A 126 -12.76 -7.70 10.50
CA LYS A 126 -12.85 -8.40 9.20
C LYS A 126 -13.06 -7.42 8.04
N ILE A 127 -13.95 -6.45 8.19
CA ILE A 127 -14.21 -5.45 7.14
C ILE A 127 -12.93 -4.64 6.89
N ARG A 128 -12.28 -4.16 7.96
CA ARG A 128 -11.05 -3.37 7.89
C ARG A 128 -9.89 -4.14 7.26
N ASP A 129 -9.72 -5.40 7.63
CA ASP A 129 -8.57 -6.21 7.25
C ASP A 129 -8.81 -7.01 5.95
N ALA A 130 -9.99 -6.90 5.33
CA ALA A 130 -10.44 -7.74 4.21
C ALA A 130 -9.47 -7.77 3.02
N TYR A 131 -8.83 -6.64 2.72
CA TYR A 131 -7.96 -6.47 1.56
C TYR A 131 -6.47 -6.52 1.88
N GLY A 132 -6.10 -6.70 3.15
CA GLY A 132 -4.72 -6.69 3.62
C GLY A 132 -4.32 -5.37 4.31
N PRO A 133 -3.19 -5.38 5.03
CA PRO A 133 -2.78 -4.26 5.87
C PRO A 133 -2.54 -2.95 5.10
N GLU A 134 -2.14 -3.05 3.84
CA GLU A 134 -1.96 -1.89 2.97
C GLU A 134 -3.27 -1.20 2.57
N PHE A 135 -4.43 -1.82 2.76
CA PHE A 135 -5.76 -1.32 2.41
C PHE A 135 -6.66 -1.18 3.64
N ARG A 136 -6.07 -0.99 4.81
CA ARG A 136 -6.81 -0.54 5.99
C ARG A 136 -7.02 0.97 5.93
N TRP A 137 -8.17 1.44 6.40
CA TRP A 137 -8.43 2.88 6.53
C TRP A 137 -7.64 3.54 7.69
N ASP A 138 -7.27 2.76 8.71
CA ASP A 138 -6.61 3.23 9.94
C ASP A 138 -5.07 3.11 9.90
N ARG A 139 -4.45 3.20 8.71
CA ARG A 139 -2.98 3.17 8.53
C ARG A 139 -2.25 4.27 9.30
N CYS A 140 -2.95 5.36 9.63
CA CYS A 140 -2.43 6.49 10.42
C CYS A 140 -2.75 6.39 11.92
N GLY A 141 -3.16 5.20 12.38
CA GLY A 141 -3.65 4.96 13.73
C GLY A 141 -5.18 4.97 13.80
N PRO A 142 -5.74 4.66 14.98
CA PRO A 142 -7.18 4.57 15.17
C PRO A 142 -7.89 5.88 14.80
N MET A 143 -8.99 5.76 14.07
CA MET A 143 -9.86 6.90 13.76
C MET A 143 -10.83 7.15 14.93
N SER A 144 -11.43 8.35 14.96
CA SER A 144 -12.58 8.59 15.84
C SER A 144 -13.74 7.68 15.45
N GLN A 145 -14.58 7.33 16.43
CA GLN A 145 -15.76 6.48 16.17
C GLN A 145 -16.71 7.16 15.17
N GLU A 146 -16.80 8.49 15.23
CA GLU A 146 -17.62 9.30 14.35
C GLU A 146 -17.16 9.23 12.90
N CYS A 147 -15.85 9.11 12.65
CA CYS A 147 -15.29 8.95 11.32
C CYS A 147 -15.31 7.48 10.85
N GLU A 148 -14.88 6.54 11.69
CA GLU A 148 -14.74 5.12 11.32
C GLU A 148 -16.06 4.51 10.84
N ARG A 149 -17.19 4.91 11.42
CA ARG A 149 -18.51 4.44 10.96
C ARG A 149 -18.74 4.69 9.47
N PHE A 150 -18.20 5.76 8.87
CA PHE A 150 -18.41 6.03 7.45
C PHE A 150 -17.62 5.07 6.56
N PHE A 151 -16.42 4.67 6.98
CA PHE A 151 -15.66 3.61 6.29
C PHE A 151 -16.39 2.26 6.36
N VAL A 152 -16.97 1.92 7.52
CA VAL A 152 -17.80 0.72 7.65
C VAL A 152 -19.02 0.78 6.73
N GLN A 153 -19.71 1.92 6.69
CA GLN A 153 -20.89 2.12 5.85
C GLN A 153 -20.56 2.03 4.36
N GLU A 154 -19.47 2.66 3.92
CA GLU A 154 -18.96 2.55 2.55
C GLU A 154 -18.63 1.10 2.20
N SER A 155 -17.89 0.40 3.08
CA SER A 155 -17.54 -1.00 2.84
C SER A 155 -18.79 -1.89 2.80
N CYS A 156 -19.79 -1.64 3.64
CA CYS A 156 -21.07 -2.34 3.57
C CYS A 156 -21.84 -2.04 2.28
N LEU A 157 -21.82 -0.80 1.77
CA LEU A 157 -22.39 -0.48 0.47
C LEU A 157 -21.68 -1.28 -0.63
N TYR A 158 -20.35 -1.22 -0.67
CA TYR A 158 -19.54 -1.86 -1.69
C TYR A 158 -19.73 -3.38 -1.70
N GLU A 159 -19.65 -4.02 -0.53
CA GLU A 159 -19.76 -5.48 -0.41
C GLU A 159 -21.20 -5.98 -0.56
N CYS A 160 -22.16 -5.28 0.04
CA CYS A 160 -23.48 -5.84 0.29
C CYS A 160 -24.59 -5.23 -0.55
N ASP A 161 -24.49 -3.99 -1.04
CA ASP A 161 -25.59 -3.35 -1.77
C ASP A 161 -25.70 -3.91 -3.20
N PRO A 162 -26.83 -4.54 -3.58
CA PRO A 162 -27.02 -5.03 -4.93
C PRO A 162 -26.99 -3.93 -6.01
N ASN A 163 -27.19 -2.67 -5.62
CA ASN A 163 -27.14 -1.52 -6.50
C ASN A 163 -25.73 -1.02 -6.78
N ALA A 164 -24.74 -1.30 -5.92
CA ALA A 164 -23.36 -0.86 -6.13
C ALA A 164 -22.81 -1.37 -7.47
N GLY A 165 -23.12 -2.62 -7.80
CA GLY A 165 -22.73 -3.26 -9.04
C GLY A 165 -23.28 -2.63 -10.34
N LEU A 166 -24.38 -1.88 -10.27
CA LEU A 166 -24.92 -1.14 -11.42
C LEU A 166 -24.00 0.01 -11.88
N TYR A 167 -22.96 0.29 -11.09
CA TYR A 167 -21.90 1.26 -11.35
C TYR A 167 -20.54 0.62 -11.57
N ARG A 168 -20.45 -0.71 -11.77
CA ARG A 168 -19.20 -1.35 -12.18
C ARG A 168 -18.68 -0.70 -13.46
N LYS A 169 -17.45 -0.18 -13.42
CA LYS A 169 -16.82 0.61 -14.48
C LYS A 169 -16.79 -0.15 -15.81
N TYR A 170 -16.37 -1.41 -15.77
CA TYR A 170 -16.33 -2.29 -16.92
C TYR A 170 -17.49 -3.28 -16.82
N ASN A 171 -18.68 -2.90 -17.27
CA ASN A 171 -19.83 -3.79 -17.27
C ASN A 171 -19.61 -5.01 -18.22
N SER A 172 -20.50 -6.00 -18.15
CA SER A 172 -20.37 -7.25 -18.94
C SER A 172 -20.36 -7.05 -20.45
N THR A 173 -20.86 -5.92 -20.97
CA THR A 173 -20.86 -5.61 -22.41
C THR A 173 -19.53 -5.05 -22.92
N VAL A 174 -18.69 -4.50 -22.03
CA VAL A 174 -17.40 -3.89 -22.38
C VAL A 174 -16.19 -4.62 -21.77
N TYR A 175 -16.42 -5.47 -20.76
CA TYR A 175 -15.37 -6.22 -20.09
C TYR A 175 -14.75 -7.28 -21.01
N ASP A 176 -13.42 -7.22 -21.17
CA ASP A 176 -12.63 -8.25 -21.84
C ASP A 176 -11.66 -8.88 -20.83
N PRO A 177 -11.80 -10.17 -20.49
CA PRO A 177 -10.95 -10.82 -19.51
C PRO A 177 -9.48 -10.93 -19.94
N ARG A 178 -9.15 -10.70 -21.21
CA ARG A 178 -7.73 -10.60 -21.64
C ARG A 178 -7.08 -9.29 -21.20
N CYS A 179 -7.89 -8.28 -20.86
CA CYS A 179 -7.45 -6.98 -20.35
C CYS A 179 -7.41 -6.93 -18.81
N ASP A 180 -7.86 -7.98 -18.12
CA ASP A 180 -7.88 -8.07 -16.66
C ASP A 180 -6.72 -8.94 -16.19
N LYS A 181 -5.76 -8.34 -15.48
CA LYS A 181 -4.54 -9.01 -14.99
C LYS A 181 -4.82 -10.15 -14.00
N ASP A 182 -5.99 -10.13 -13.36
CA ASP A 182 -6.39 -11.09 -12.34
C ASP A 182 -7.30 -12.19 -12.93
N ALA A 183 -7.69 -12.08 -14.20
CA ALA A 183 -8.48 -13.08 -14.89
C ALA A 183 -7.61 -14.22 -15.45
N THR A 184 -8.20 -15.42 -15.53
CA THR A 184 -7.53 -16.62 -16.07
C THR A 184 -7.13 -16.50 -17.54
N MET A 185 -7.81 -15.64 -18.30
CA MET A 185 -7.57 -15.40 -19.72
C MET A 185 -6.67 -14.18 -19.98
N TYR A 186 -6.04 -13.61 -18.95
CA TYR A 186 -5.18 -12.44 -19.11
C TYR A 186 -4.10 -12.68 -20.18
N ASP A 187 -3.93 -11.70 -21.07
CA ASP A 187 -2.88 -11.70 -22.07
C ASP A 187 -2.18 -10.34 -22.10
N ALA A 188 -0.94 -10.31 -21.61
CA ALA A 188 -0.14 -9.08 -21.54
C ALA A 188 0.16 -8.47 -22.92
N ASN A 189 0.30 -9.27 -23.97
CA ASN A 189 0.52 -8.77 -25.33
C ASN A 189 -0.76 -8.17 -25.89
N TYR A 190 -1.90 -8.84 -25.68
CA TYR A 190 -3.21 -8.32 -26.07
C TYR A 190 -3.54 -7.01 -25.34
N SER A 191 -3.35 -6.98 -24.01
CA SER A 191 -3.57 -5.79 -23.20
C SER A 191 -2.72 -4.61 -23.67
N LYS A 192 -1.43 -4.84 -23.93
CA LYS A 192 -0.52 -3.80 -24.46
C LYS A 192 -0.93 -3.34 -25.86
N ALA A 193 -1.24 -4.27 -26.77
CA ALA A 193 -1.63 -3.94 -28.14
C ALA A 193 -2.93 -3.14 -28.21
N ASN A 194 -3.87 -3.39 -27.29
CA ASN A 194 -5.16 -2.71 -27.23
C ASN A 194 -5.20 -1.57 -26.20
N SER A 195 -4.08 -1.27 -25.52
CA SER A 195 -3.99 -0.25 -24.47
C SER A 195 -5.11 -0.35 -23.44
N CYS A 196 -5.43 -1.58 -22.99
CA CYS A 196 -6.52 -1.82 -22.04
C CYS A 196 -6.02 -2.35 -20.70
N SER A 197 -6.62 -1.86 -19.61
CA SER A 197 -6.46 -2.38 -18.26
C SER A 197 -7.82 -2.35 -17.57
N MET A 198 -8.45 -3.53 -17.49
CA MET A 198 -9.80 -3.70 -16.95
C MET A 198 -9.76 -4.50 -15.65
N ASN A 199 -10.89 -4.52 -14.97
CA ASN A 199 -11.13 -5.35 -13.79
C ASN A 199 -12.63 -5.58 -13.59
N THR A 200 -13.00 -6.36 -12.58
CA THR A 200 -14.39 -6.71 -12.26
C THR A 200 -14.90 -6.10 -10.94
N TRP A 201 -14.10 -5.28 -10.28
CA TRP A 201 -14.35 -4.76 -8.94
C TRP A 201 -14.45 -3.23 -8.87
N GLU A 202 -13.96 -2.49 -9.87
CA GLU A 202 -13.93 -1.03 -9.84
C GLU A 202 -15.32 -0.45 -10.12
N MET A 203 -15.78 0.45 -9.25
CA MET A 203 -16.99 1.26 -9.45
C MET A 203 -16.64 2.57 -10.16
N HIS A 204 -17.65 3.19 -10.78
CA HIS A 204 -17.48 4.47 -11.46
C HIS A 204 -18.72 5.36 -11.37
N ARG A 205 -18.53 6.55 -10.79
CA ARG A 205 -19.48 7.66 -10.73
C ARG A 205 -20.86 7.31 -10.17
N MET A 206 -20.92 6.47 -9.13
CA MET A 206 -22.17 6.29 -8.38
C MET A 206 -22.53 7.61 -7.68
N PRO A 207 -23.72 8.19 -7.95
CA PRO A 207 -24.09 9.48 -7.37
C PRO A 207 -24.39 9.30 -5.89
N ILE A 208 -23.55 9.82 -5.01
CA ILE A 208 -23.73 9.78 -3.56
C ILE A 208 -24.36 11.09 -3.13
N LYS A 209 -25.32 10.99 -2.20
CA LYS A 209 -26.01 12.13 -1.61
C LYS A 209 -25.01 13.15 -1.08
N ALA A 210 -25.16 14.40 -1.53
CA ALA A 210 -24.38 15.54 -1.06
C ALA A 210 -24.32 15.59 0.47
N SER A 211 -25.49 15.46 1.11
CA SER A 211 -25.62 15.45 2.57
C SER A 211 -24.82 14.33 3.26
N TYR A 212 -24.69 13.16 2.63
CA TYR A 212 -23.90 12.05 3.16
C TYR A 212 -22.40 12.35 3.07
N CYS A 213 -21.94 12.84 1.92
CA CYS A 213 -20.55 13.25 1.70
C CYS A 213 -20.11 14.35 2.67
N ASP A 214 -20.95 15.37 2.88
CA ASP A 214 -20.67 16.48 3.80
C ASP A 214 -20.63 16.01 5.27
N ALA A 215 -21.49 15.05 5.63
CA ALA A 215 -21.48 14.44 6.95
C ALA A 215 -20.22 13.60 7.18
N TRP A 216 -19.78 12.84 6.16
CA TRP A 216 -18.53 12.08 6.21
C TRP A 216 -17.34 13.01 6.45
N TYR A 217 -17.18 14.04 5.61
CA TYR A 217 -16.11 15.01 5.76
C TYR A 217 -16.14 15.66 7.14
N THR A 218 -17.31 16.14 7.59
CA THR A 218 -17.45 16.80 8.88
C THR A 218 -17.02 15.90 10.04
N ALA A 219 -17.35 14.60 9.98
CA ALA A 219 -16.97 13.64 11.00
C ALA A 219 -15.46 13.33 10.99
N CYS A 220 -14.85 13.27 9.82
CA CYS A 220 -13.45 12.86 9.66
C CYS A 220 -12.44 14.02 9.66
N ARG A 221 -12.86 15.28 9.46
CA ARG A 221 -11.97 16.43 9.20
C ARG A 221 -10.81 16.64 10.18
N LYS A 222 -10.90 16.09 11.40
CA LYS A 222 -9.85 16.19 12.43
C LYS A 222 -8.99 14.96 12.57
N ASP A 223 -9.40 13.83 12.00
CA ASP A 223 -8.69 12.57 12.07
C ASP A 223 -7.55 12.54 11.06
N HIS A 224 -6.56 11.69 11.31
CA HIS A 224 -5.45 11.48 10.38
C HIS A 224 -5.81 10.40 9.38
N PHE A 225 -5.41 10.60 8.14
CA PHE A 225 -5.62 9.69 7.04
C PHE A 225 -4.37 9.59 6.18
N CYS A 226 -4.28 8.49 5.46
CA CYS A 226 -3.27 8.32 4.45
C CYS A 226 -3.91 8.19 3.09
N ALA A 227 -3.76 9.25 2.30
CA ALA A 227 -4.07 9.32 0.90
C ALA A 227 -2.99 10.19 0.24
N SER A 228 -2.16 9.57 -0.60
CA SER A 228 -1.11 10.30 -1.30
C SER A 228 -1.61 10.79 -2.66
N ALA A 229 -0.72 11.36 -3.48
CA ALA A 229 -1.03 11.83 -4.84
C ALA A 229 -2.38 12.57 -4.96
N GLU A 230 -2.53 13.67 -4.22
CA GLU A 230 -3.73 14.55 -4.26
C GLU A 230 -4.98 13.99 -3.55
N GLY A 231 -4.85 12.96 -2.72
CA GLY A 231 -5.95 12.48 -1.86
C GLY A 231 -6.56 11.15 -2.30
N ASP A 232 -5.95 10.42 -3.21
CA ASP A 232 -6.38 9.06 -3.57
C ASP A 232 -6.00 8.05 -2.48
N TYR A 233 -6.97 7.30 -1.96
CA TYR A 233 -6.77 6.24 -0.99
C TYR A 233 -5.81 5.15 -1.46
N PHE A 234 -5.89 4.78 -2.74
CA PHE A 234 -5.16 3.64 -3.28
C PHE A 234 -3.68 3.95 -3.49
N SER A 235 -3.35 5.20 -3.79
CA SER A 235 -1.96 5.68 -3.90
C SER A 235 -1.14 5.42 -2.62
N CYS A 236 -1.76 5.59 -1.44
CA CYS A 236 -1.10 5.34 -0.16
C CYS A 236 -0.73 3.86 0.05
N ALA A 237 -1.50 2.92 -0.50
CA ALA A 237 -1.19 1.49 -0.35
C ALA A 237 0.21 1.15 -0.92
N ALA A 238 0.65 1.86 -1.97
CA ALA A 238 1.99 1.69 -2.53
C ALA A 238 3.09 2.16 -1.56
N GLU A 239 2.90 3.30 -0.90
CA GLU A 239 3.83 3.83 0.12
C GLU A 239 3.91 2.90 1.32
N TYR A 240 2.74 2.45 1.82
CA TYR A 240 2.67 1.54 2.95
C TYR A 240 3.46 0.24 2.70
N LYS A 241 3.40 -0.31 1.48
CA LYS A 241 4.18 -1.51 1.10
C LYS A 241 5.69 -1.28 1.14
N VAL A 242 6.15 -0.11 0.71
CA VAL A 242 7.58 0.24 0.75
C VAL A 242 8.05 0.35 2.20
N LEU A 243 7.26 0.99 3.05
CA LEU A 243 7.56 1.18 4.46
C LEU A 243 7.54 -0.13 5.26
N GLY A 244 6.56 -1.00 5.01
CA GLY A 244 6.52 -2.33 5.62
C GLY A 244 7.78 -3.15 5.32
N LYS A 245 8.23 -3.14 4.05
CA LYS A 245 9.49 -3.81 3.66
C LYS A 245 10.71 -3.18 4.33
N ALA A 246 10.75 -1.86 4.45
CA ALA A 246 11.84 -1.17 5.11
C ALA A 246 11.90 -1.50 6.61
N ALA A 247 10.74 -1.59 7.28
CA ALA A 247 10.64 -2.00 8.68
C ALA A 247 11.11 -3.45 8.89
N GLU A 248 10.68 -4.38 8.03
CA GLU A 248 11.14 -5.77 8.09
C GLU A 248 12.66 -5.89 7.90
N LEU A 249 13.22 -5.16 6.93
CA LEU A 249 14.67 -5.13 6.72
C LEU A 249 15.42 -4.55 7.92
N LYS A 250 14.85 -3.52 8.56
CA LYS A 250 15.43 -2.92 9.78
C LYS A 250 15.43 -3.90 10.95
N ASP A 251 14.38 -4.69 11.13
CA ASP A 251 14.32 -5.71 12.17
C ASP A 251 15.29 -6.86 11.89
N GLN A 252 15.40 -7.31 10.62
CA GLN A 252 16.41 -8.27 10.20
C GLN A 252 17.83 -7.76 10.48
N LEU A 253 18.10 -6.49 10.19
CA LEU A 253 19.38 -5.86 10.47
C LEU A 253 19.67 -5.82 11.97
N ASN A 254 18.70 -5.40 12.80
CA ASN A 254 18.86 -5.36 14.25
C ASN A 254 19.13 -6.76 14.84
N SER A 255 18.41 -7.78 14.39
CA SER A 255 18.64 -9.17 14.80
C SER A 255 20.05 -9.65 14.42
N THR A 256 20.50 -9.34 13.20
CA THR A 256 21.85 -9.66 12.73
C THR A 256 22.92 -8.97 13.56
N MET A 257 22.72 -7.69 13.93
CA MET A 257 23.64 -6.94 14.77
C MET A 257 23.76 -7.52 16.19
N ILE A 258 22.65 -7.97 16.78
CA ILE A 258 22.66 -8.64 18.08
C ILE A 258 23.46 -9.95 18.02
N GLU A 259 23.27 -10.74 16.96
CA GLU A 259 24.01 -12.00 16.81
C GLU A 259 25.50 -11.78 16.54
N MET A 260 25.86 -10.75 15.77
CA MET A 260 27.25 -10.34 15.60
C MET A 260 27.90 -9.93 16.92
N ALA A 261 27.18 -9.20 17.78
CA ALA A 261 27.69 -8.82 19.10
C ALA A 261 27.94 -10.06 20.00
N ARG A 262 27.04 -11.06 19.96
CA ARG A 262 27.24 -12.33 20.69
C ARG A 262 28.47 -13.10 20.20
N LEU A 263 28.68 -13.17 18.89
CA LEU A 263 29.85 -13.84 18.32
C LEU A 263 31.16 -13.12 18.69
N GLN A 264 31.14 -11.79 18.79
CA GLN A 264 32.29 -11.01 19.26
C GLN A 264 32.65 -11.33 20.70
N ASP A 265 31.66 -11.46 21.59
CA ASP A 265 31.88 -11.84 22.99
C ASP A 265 32.48 -13.26 23.11
N ILE A 266 32.00 -14.22 22.31
CA ILE A 266 32.55 -15.58 22.27
C ILE A 266 34.01 -15.57 21.82
N VAL A 267 34.35 -14.82 20.77
CA VAL A 267 35.73 -14.69 20.29
C VAL A 267 36.62 -14.04 21.35
N ALA A 268 36.13 -12.98 22.02
CA ALA A 268 36.86 -12.32 23.10
C ALA A 268 37.11 -13.24 24.31
N GLN A 269 36.15 -14.11 24.65
CA GLN A 269 36.32 -15.10 25.72
C GLN A 269 37.28 -16.22 25.32
N SER A 270 37.29 -16.65 24.05
CA SER A 270 38.26 -17.65 23.56
C SER A 270 39.71 -17.15 23.56
N SER A 271 39.92 -15.83 23.51
CA SER A 271 41.27 -15.24 23.60
C SER A 271 41.82 -15.10 25.03
N ASN A 272 41.00 -15.37 26.06
CA ASN A 272 41.39 -15.25 27.47
C ASN A 272 41.71 -16.61 28.14
N GLY A 273 41.57 -17.73 27.44
CA GLY A 273 42.07 -19.02 27.88
C GLY A 273 43.31 -19.40 27.09
N GLU A 274 44.50 -19.29 27.68
CA GLU A 274 45.72 -19.91 27.15
C GLU A 274 45.66 -21.43 27.40
N PRO A 275 45.69 -22.30 26.38
CA PRO A 275 46.42 -23.56 26.49
C PRO A 275 47.85 -23.32 26.00
N GLU A 276 48.82 -23.69 26.82
CA GLU A 276 50.23 -23.64 26.46
C GLU A 276 50.48 -24.35 25.12
N GLY A 277 50.90 -23.59 24.11
CA GLY A 277 51.34 -24.12 22.80
C GLY A 277 50.73 -23.46 21.54
N ALA A 278 49.87 -22.45 21.64
CA ALA A 278 49.31 -21.78 20.46
C ALA A 278 50.16 -20.60 19.95
N LEU A 279 50.27 -20.49 18.62
CA LEU A 279 51.07 -19.51 17.88
C LEU A 279 50.78 -18.06 18.35
N SER A 280 51.84 -17.29 18.64
CA SER A 280 51.76 -15.94 19.22
C SER A 280 50.70 -15.04 18.58
N SER A 281 50.02 -14.23 19.39
CA SER A 281 48.94 -13.30 19.00
C SER A 281 49.31 -12.35 17.85
N GLY A 282 50.60 -12.12 17.59
CA GLY A 282 51.08 -11.37 16.43
C GLY A 282 50.95 -12.13 15.09
N ALA A 283 51.08 -13.45 15.10
CA ALA A 283 50.99 -14.29 13.91
C ALA A 283 49.53 -14.54 13.48
N ILE A 284 48.60 -14.65 14.44
CA ILE A 284 47.16 -14.80 14.17
C ILE A 284 46.59 -13.51 13.55
N ALA A 285 46.96 -12.34 14.09
CA ALA A 285 46.58 -11.04 13.53
C ALA A 285 47.18 -10.81 12.12
N GLY A 286 48.39 -11.32 11.86
CA GLY A 286 49.07 -11.21 10.56
C GLY A 286 48.47 -12.07 9.45
N ILE A 287 47.73 -13.13 9.77
CA ILE A 287 47.17 -14.07 8.77
C ILE A 287 45.64 -13.92 8.65
N VAL A 288 44.93 -13.81 9.78
CA VAL A 288 43.46 -13.80 9.79
C VAL A 288 42.90 -12.48 9.25
N VAL A 289 43.50 -11.35 9.59
CA VAL A 289 43.03 -10.03 9.14
C VAL A 289 43.16 -9.85 7.61
N PRO A 290 44.31 -10.15 6.96
CA PRO A 290 44.38 -10.07 5.50
C PRO A 290 43.47 -11.10 4.82
N SER A 291 43.28 -12.29 5.40
CA SER A 291 42.39 -13.31 4.84
C SER A 291 40.93 -12.87 4.88
N LEU A 292 40.45 -12.29 6.00
CA LEU A 292 39.09 -11.76 6.10
C LEU A 292 38.85 -10.55 5.20
N VAL A 293 39.85 -9.67 5.05
CA VAL A 293 39.77 -8.53 4.12
C VAL A 293 39.74 -9.01 2.66
N ALA A 294 40.54 -10.02 2.31
CA ALA A 294 40.52 -10.62 0.98
C ALA A 294 39.18 -11.31 0.68
N ILE A 295 38.61 -12.03 1.65
CA ILE A 295 37.29 -12.66 1.52
C ILE A 295 36.19 -11.59 1.39
N ALA A 296 36.20 -10.54 2.21
CA ALA A 296 35.24 -9.45 2.11
C ALA A 296 35.34 -8.71 0.76
N GLY A 297 36.57 -8.47 0.28
CA GLY A 297 36.83 -7.90 -1.03
C GLY A 297 36.36 -8.81 -2.18
N PHE A 298 36.56 -10.12 -2.06
CA PHE A 298 36.08 -11.10 -3.03
C PHE A 298 34.54 -11.18 -3.05
N VAL A 299 33.89 -11.20 -1.89
CA VAL A 299 32.43 -11.19 -1.77
C VAL A 299 31.83 -9.89 -2.33
N CYS A 300 32.40 -8.73 -2.01
CA CYS A 300 31.99 -7.46 -2.61
C CYS A 300 32.17 -7.46 -4.13
N SER A 301 33.29 -7.97 -4.62
CA SER A 301 33.55 -8.07 -6.07
C SER A 301 32.55 -9.00 -6.76
N CYS A 302 32.28 -10.17 -6.19
CA CYS A 302 31.27 -11.10 -6.69
C CYS A 302 29.86 -10.50 -6.70
N TYR A 303 29.51 -9.72 -5.66
CA TYR A 303 28.25 -9.01 -5.58
C TYR A 303 28.11 -7.94 -6.67
N LEU A 304 29.15 -7.12 -6.87
CA LEU A 304 29.18 -6.09 -7.91
C LEU A 304 29.12 -6.72 -9.31
N ILE A 305 29.88 -7.79 -9.56
CA ILE A 305 29.85 -8.53 -10.84
C ILE A 305 28.47 -9.15 -11.10
N ARG A 306 27.80 -9.69 -10.06
CA ARG A 306 26.43 -10.20 -10.20
C ARG A 306 25.43 -9.09 -10.50
N ARG A 307 25.55 -7.91 -9.88
CA ARG A 307 24.69 -6.75 -10.18
C ARG A 307 24.86 -6.26 -11.61
N GLU A 308 26.09 -6.17 -12.09
CA GLU A 308 26.40 -5.81 -13.48
C GLU A 308 25.76 -6.81 -14.46
N LYS A 309 25.89 -8.12 -14.21
CA LYS A 309 25.28 -9.16 -15.06
C LYS A 309 23.74 -9.19 -15.03
N MET A 310 23.10 -8.64 -13.98
CA MET A 310 21.64 -8.54 -13.88
C MET A 310 21.06 -7.27 -14.52
N GLY A 311 21.87 -6.49 -15.25
CA GLY A 311 21.41 -5.33 -16.01
C GLY A 311 21.07 -4.09 -15.18
N LYS A 312 21.61 -3.98 -13.95
CA LYS A 312 21.54 -2.77 -13.11
C LYS A 312 22.95 -2.26 -12.80
N PRO A 313 23.67 -1.72 -13.81
CA PRO A 313 25.06 -1.32 -13.67
C PRO A 313 25.21 -0.19 -12.64
N LEU A 314 26.11 -0.36 -11.67
CA LEU A 314 26.38 0.65 -10.64
C LEU A 314 27.36 1.71 -11.16
N PHE A 315 28.25 1.30 -12.07
CA PHE A 315 29.33 2.14 -12.58
C PHE A 315 28.87 3.11 -13.68
N ASP A 316 27.76 2.81 -14.37
CA ASP A 316 27.14 3.75 -15.31
C ASP A 316 26.48 4.92 -14.56
N GLN A 317 25.79 4.65 -13.44
CA GLN A 317 25.19 5.71 -12.62
C GLN A 317 26.24 6.69 -12.07
N LEU A 318 27.41 6.18 -11.65
CA LEU A 318 28.52 7.02 -11.17
C LEU A 318 29.17 7.88 -12.27
N LYS A 319 29.04 7.48 -13.54
CA LYS A 319 29.55 8.25 -14.68
C LYS A 319 28.56 9.35 -15.07
N ASP A 320 27.27 9.02 -15.09
CA ASP A 320 26.18 9.99 -15.32
C ASP A 320 26.15 11.07 -14.23
N ASP A 321 26.32 10.70 -12.96
CA ASP A 321 26.38 11.66 -11.84
C ASP A 321 27.58 12.62 -11.95
N ARG A 322 28.67 12.19 -12.59
CA ARG A 322 29.87 13.01 -12.82
C ARG A 322 29.75 13.92 -14.03
N GLU A 323 28.98 13.51 -15.04
CA GLU A 323 28.66 14.34 -16.20
C GLU A 323 27.51 15.34 -15.89
N GLN A 324 26.57 14.99 -15.02
CA GLN A 324 25.51 15.89 -14.54
C GLN A 324 25.99 16.94 -13.51
N SER A 325 27.08 16.67 -12.79
CA SER A 325 27.68 17.63 -11.83
C SER A 325 28.73 18.56 -12.45
N GLY A 326 28.73 18.74 -13.78
CA GLY A 326 29.62 19.64 -14.53
C GLY A 326 29.48 21.12 -14.16
N GLY A 327 30.14 21.53 -13.07
CA GLY A 327 30.42 22.92 -12.71
C GLY A 327 31.90 23.27 -12.94
N ALA A 328 32.13 24.14 -13.93
CA ALA A 328 33.25 25.07 -14.08
C ALA A 328 34.60 24.80 -13.37
N GLY A 329 35.58 24.37 -14.18
CA GLY A 329 36.88 25.04 -14.35
C GLY A 329 37.81 25.27 -13.15
N GLN A 330 38.95 24.59 -13.16
CA GLN A 330 40.23 25.21 -12.77
C GLN A 330 41.31 24.89 -13.82
N SER A 331 41.59 25.90 -14.63
CA SER A 331 42.80 26.01 -15.44
C SER A 331 43.99 26.28 -14.51
N TYR A 332 44.96 25.38 -14.49
CA TYR A 332 46.32 25.70 -14.05
C TYR A 332 47.17 25.91 -15.29
N GLY A 333 47.61 27.16 -15.47
CA GLY A 333 48.56 27.53 -16.50
C GLY A 333 49.91 26.86 -16.27
N VAL A 334 50.49 26.37 -17.36
CA VAL A 334 51.93 26.14 -17.48
C VAL A 334 52.39 26.92 -18.70
N GLY A 335 53.40 27.76 -18.48
CA GLY A 335 53.91 28.73 -19.42
C GLY A 335 54.74 28.15 -20.56
N GLN A 336 55.01 29.06 -21.48
CA GLN A 336 56.03 29.09 -22.54
C GLN A 336 57.13 28.02 -22.48
N ALA A 337 57.25 27.27 -23.57
CA ALA A 337 58.44 27.21 -24.42
C ALA A 337 58.02 26.82 -25.84
#